data_AF-A0A838I847-F1
#
_entry.id   AF-A0A838I847-F1
#
_cell.length_a   1.000
_cell.length_b   1.000
_cell.length_c   1.000
_cell.angle_alpha   90.00
_cell.angle_beta   90.00
_cell.angle_gamma   90.00
#
_symmetry.space_group_name_H-M   'P 1'
#
loop_
_entity.id
_entity.type
_entity.pdbx_description
1 polymer ?
#
loop_
_entity_poly.entity_id
_entity_poly.type
_entity_poly.pdbx_seq_one_letter_code
_entity_poly.pdbx_strand_id
1 'polypeptide(L)'
;MNRFLSALFAIFLCGIPSATADDNIRAAQARLKEGGFYFGEVNGTASSDTSAAITRYQIRNGLQISGQLDAATAKALGVVSTKTAAPSSPAPPADSDTWRRLRKSDQEFLENLKAKSPPAPTATAPAVASTSPLTTAPAAPDSPYEATLVLSKERLRDYVGAFVLAGLDTQIGAELEFFGDRVNYYDEGMVAREKIRRDLQTYAQRWPSRRFWLAGEVRVKPQADSRLSVTFPLRYDLRNGTKRSSGRVTKTLLLEVMGDDLQIVAVNEQKAR
;
A
#
# COMPACT_ATOMS: atom_id res chain seq x y z
N MET A 1 -53.78 17.05 32.78
CA MET A 1 -53.77 17.47 31.37
C MET A 1 -52.34 17.35 30.87
N ASN A 2 -51.94 16.54 29.88
CA ASN A 2 -52.65 15.82 28.82
C ASN A 2 -52.14 14.38 28.68
N ARG A 3 -53.03 13.52 28.17
CA ARG A 3 -52.96 12.06 28.06
C ARG A 3 -52.82 11.65 26.58
N PHE A 4 -52.46 10.39 26.36
CA PHE A 4 -52.56 9.57 25.11
C PHE A 4 -51.46 9.81 24.06
N LEU A 5 -50.92 8.82 23.35
CA LEU A 5 -51.46 7.53 22.91
C LEU A 5 -50.30 6.55 22.57
N SER A 6 -50.46 5.27 22.91
CA SER A 6 -49.62 4.17 22.45
C SER A 6 -49.81 3.88 20.97
N ALA A 7 -48.74 3.52 20.26
CA ALA A 7 -48.83 2.76 19.00
C ALA A 7 -47.75 1.67 18.98
N LEU A 8 -48.20 0.43 19.21
CA LEU A 8 -47.50 -0.80 18.87
C LEU A 8 -47.33 -0.86 17.35
N PHE A 9 -46.12 -1.11 16.86
CA PHE A 9 -45.92 -1.68 15.52
C PHE A 9 -45.02 -2.90 15.65
N ALA A 10 -45.63 -4.07 15.53
CA ALA A 10 -44.96 -5.35 15.48
C ALA A 10 -44.82 -5.78 14.02
N ILE A 11 -43.62 -6.28 13.70
CA ILE A 11 -43.30 -7.26 12.63
C ILE A 11 -43.25 -6.71 11.19
N PHE A 12 -42.04 -6.72 10.59
CA PHE A 12 -41.69 -7.75 9.60
C PHE A 12 -40.17 -7.79 9.39
N LEU A 13 -39.61 -8.97 9.63
CA LEU A 13 -38.25 -9.37 9.26
C LEU A 13 -38.15 -9.36 7.73
N CYS A 14 -37.25 -8.58 7.17
CA CYS A 14 -36.70 -8.87 5.84
C CYS A 14 -35.18 -8.70 5.93
N GLY A 15 -34.52 -9.75 6.40
CA GLY A 15 -33.12 -9.95 6.09
C GLY A 15 -33.03 -10.09 4.57
N ILE A 16 -32.56 -9.04 3.90
CA ILE A 16 -32.25 -9.11 2.48
C ILE A 16 -31.12 -10.14 2.36
N PRO A 17 -31.30 -11.24 1.63
CA PRO A 17 -30.27 -12.27 1.52
C PRO A 17 -29.01 -11.68 0.87
N SER A 18 -27.89 -11.72 1.58
CA SER A 18 -26.56 -11.25 1.15
C SER A 18 -25.95 -12.06 -0.02
N ALA A 19 -26.68 -13.03 -0.58
CA ALA A 19 -26.18 -13.96 -1.59
C ALA A 19 -25.52 -13.27 -2.80
N THR A 20 -26.02 -12.11 -3.23
CA THR A 20 -25.45 -11.39 -4.40
C THR A 20 -24.15 -10.64 -4.10
N ALA A 21 -23.93 -10.21 -2.85
CA ALA A 21 -22.70 -9.55 -2.45
C ALA A 21 -21.56 -10.56 -2.34
N ASP A 22 -21.84 -11.72 -1.74
CA ASP A 22 -20.89 -12.81 -1.56
C ASP A 22 -20.49 -13.42 -2.92
N ASP A 23 -21.42 -13.53 -3.86
CA ASP A 23 -21.14 -14.02 -5.21
C ASP A 23 -20.25 -13.06 -6.02
N ASN A 24 -20.41 -11.75 -5.85
CA ASN A 24 -19.53 -10.76 -6.47
C ASN A 24 -18.11 -10.78 -5.89
N ILE A 25 -17.98 -10.95 -4.57
CA ILE A 25 -16.67 -11.10 -3.93
C ILE A 25 -16.01 -12.40 -4.39
N ARG A 26 -16.77 -13.51 -4.48
CA ARG A 26 -16.24 -14.79 -4.96
C ARG A 26 -15.75 -14.68 -6.40
N ALA A 27 -16.53 -14.04 -7.27
CA ALA A 27 -16.13 -13.77 -8.65
C ALA A 27 -14.87 -12.88 -8.71
N ALA A 28 -14.80 -11.84 -7.89
CA ALA A 28 -13.61 -10.98 -7.80
C ALA A 28 -12.38 -11.76 -7.33
N GLN A 29 -12.49 -12.57 -6.27
CA GLN A 29 -11.42 -13.43 -5.77
C GLN A 29 -10.93 -14.40 -6.84
N ALA A 30 -11.83 -15.03 -7.60
CA ALA A 30 -11.46 -15.92 -8.70
C ALA A 30 -10.63 -15.18 -9.77
N ARG A 31 -11.09 -13.99 -10.20
CA ARG A 31 -10.38 -13.16 -11.19
C ARG A 31 -9.04 -12.62 -10.66
N LEU A 32 -8.99 -12.24 -9.39
CA LEU A 32 -7.76 -11.81 -8.73
C LEU A 32 -6.76 -12.96 -8.61
N LYS A 33 -7.23 -14.19 -8.35
CA LYS A 33 -6.41 -15.40 -8.29
C LYS A 33 -5.85 -15.78 -9.66
N GLU A 34 -6.70 -15.75 -10.69
CA GLU A 34 -6.29 -15.93 -12.09
C GLU A 34 -5.25 -14.89 -12.52
N GLY A 35 -5.41 -13.63 -12.09
CA GLY A 35 -4.45 -12.56 -12.33
C GLY A 35 -3.19 -12.57 -11.45
N GLY A 36 -3.06 -13.55 -10.53
CA GLY A 36 -1.89 -13.67 -9.64
C GLY A 36 -1.85 -12.67 -8.48
N PHE A 37 -2.96 -12.00 -8.16
CA PHE A 37 -3.06 -11.02 -7.07
C PHE A 37 -3.57 -11.62 -5.76
N TYR A 38 -4.31 -12.74 -5.82
CA TYR A 38 -4.93 -13.40 -4.67
C TYR A 38 -4.45 -14.84 -4.53
N PHE A 39 -3.95 -15.20 -3.35
CA PHE A 39 -3.40 -16.53 -3.06
C PHE A 39 -4.27 -17.35 -2.09
N GLY A 40 -5.30 -16.75 -1.52
CA GLY A 40 -6.22 -17.41 -0.59
C GLY A 40 -7.25 -18.31 -1.28
N GLU A 41 -8.18 -18.80 -0.47
CA GLU A 41 -9.33 -19.57 -0.94
C GLU A 41 -10.45 -18.68 -1.47
N VAL A 42 -11.10 -19.10 -2.55
CA VAL A 42 -12.20 -18.35 -3.16
C VAL A 42 -13.49 -18.68 -2.39
N ASN A 43 -13.66 -18.03 -1.23
CA ASN A 43 -14.74 -18.29 -0.28
C ASN A 43 -15.89 -17.28 -0.34
N GLY A 44 -15.73 -16.17 -1.07
CA GLY A 44 -16.70 -15.08 -1.14
C GLY A 44 -16.63 -14.11 0.04
N THR A 45 -15.65 -14.25 0.94
CA THR A 45 -15.49 -13.38 2.10
C THR A 45 -14.57 -12.19 1.78
N ALA A 46 -15.05 -10.97 2.07
CA ALA A 46 -14.25 -9.76 2.02
C ALA A 46 -13.33 -9.69 3.25
N SER A 47 -12.22 -10.43 3.22
CA SER A 47 -11.17 -10.41 4.25
C SER A 47 -10.06 -9.42 3.91
N SER A 48 -9.17 -9.17 4.87
CA SER A 48 -7.97 -8.34 4.64
C SER A 48 -7.05 -8.89 3.53
N ASP A 49 -7.03 -10.20 3.28
CA ASP A 49 -6.31 -10.80 2.14
C ASP A 49 -7.00 -10.48 0.81
N THR A 50 -8.34 -10.51 0.78
CA THR A 50 -9.13 -10.10 -0.39
C THR A 50 -8.90 -8.61 -0.68
N SER A 51 -8.97 -7.75 0.34
CA SER A 51 -8.70 -6.32 0.21
C SER A 51 -7.26 -6.03 -0.23
N ALA A 52 -6.27 -6.74 0.31
CA ALA A 52 -4.88 -6.61 -0.12
C ALA A 52 -4.70 -7.01 -1.60
N ALA A 53 -5.34 -8.10 -2.05
CA ALA A 53 -5.34 -8.49 -3.45
C ALA A 53 -6.02 -7.45 -4.36
N ILE A 54 -7.15 -6.89 -3.92
CA ILE A 54 -7.81 -5.78 -4.61
C ILE A 54 -6.87 -4.59 -4.72
N THR A 55 -6.16 -4.21 -3.65
CA THR A 55 -5.18 -3.12 -3.66
C THR A 55 -4.08 -3.35 -4.68
N ARG A 56 -3.50 -4.56 -4.72
CA ARG A 56 -2.47 -4.92 -5.71
C ARG A 56 -3.00 -4.76 -7.14
N TYR A 57 -4.21 -5.25 -7.38
CA TYR A 57 -4.87 -5.10 -8.67
C TYR A 57 -5.11 -3.63 -9.03
N GLN A 58 -5.60 -2.83 -8.09
CA GLN A 58 -5.83 -1.40 -8.28
C GLN A 58 -4.55 -0.65 -8.63
N ILE A 59 -3.46 -0.93 -7.91
CA ILE A 59 -2.13 -0.36 -8.17
C ILE A 59 -1.64 -0.75 -9.56
N ARG A 60 -1.74 -2.04 -9.93
CA ARG A 60 -1.25 -2.54 -11.21
C ARG A 60 -2.03 -1.99 -12.40
N ASN A 61 -3.32 -1.71 -12.22
CA ASN A 61 -4.21 -1.21 -13.27
C ASN A 61 -4.44 0.31 -13.22
N GLY A 62 -3.72 1.05 -12.36
CA GLY A 62 -3.83 2.51 -12.26
C GLY A 62 -5.20 3.00 -11.76
N LEU A 63 -5.91 2.16 -11.00
CA LEU A 63 -7.21 2.48 -10.41
C LEU A 63 -7.04 3.26 -9.10
N GLN A 64 -8.17 3.71 -8.54
CA GLN A 64 -8.16 4.35 -7.23
C GLN A 64 -7.68 3.33 -6.21
N ILE A 65 -6.69 3.70 -5.39
CA ILE A 65 -6.22 2.85 -4.30
C ILE A 65 -7.23 2.99 -3.16
N SER A 66 -8.15 2.04 -3.06
CA SER A 66 -9.18 1.99 -2.04
C SER A 66 -9.14 0.69 -1.22
N GLY A 67 -8.57 -0.39 -1.77
CA GLY A 67 -8.64 -1.73 -1.17
C GLY A 67 -10.04 -2.35 -1.17
N GLN A 68 -10.98 -1.73 -1.88
CA GLN A 68 -12.39 -2.10 -1.91
C GLN A 68 -12.81 -2.46 -3.35
N LEU A 69 -13.76 -3.39 -3.47
CA LEU A 69 -14.37 -3.74 -4.76
C LEU A 69 -15.36 -2.65 -5.20
N ASP A 70 -14.83 -1.47 -5.52
CA ASP A 70 -15.60 -0.34 -6.03
C ASP A 70 -16.04 -0.55 -7.49
N ALA A 71 -16.95 0.31 -7.99
CA ALA A 71 -17.52 0.15 -9.32
C ALA A 71 -16.46 0.17 -10.45
N ALA A 72 -15.38 0.94 -10.29
CA ALA A 72 -14.29 0.97 -11.27
C ALA A 72 -13.50 -0.35 -11.25
N THR A 73 -13.22 -0.86 -10.05
CA THR A 73 -12.50 -2.12 -9.81
C THR A 73 -13.31 -3.33 -10.29
N ALA A 74 -14.59 -3.40 -9.96
CA ALA A 74 -15.48 -4.47 -10.40
C ALA A 74 -15.63 -4.49 -11.93
N LYS A 75 -15.79 -3.31 -12.55
CA LYS A 75 -15.81 -3.19 -14.01
C LYS A 75 -14.50 -3.68 -14.63
N ALA A 76 -13.35 -3.30 -14.07
CA ALA A 76 -12.04 -3.73 -14.57
C ALA A 76 -11.82 -5.24 -14.42
N LEU A 77 -12.33 -5.85 -13.34
CA LEU A 77 -12.31 -7.30 -13.12
C LEU A 77 -13.37 -8.06 -13.95
N GLY A 78 -14.27 -7.36 -14.64
CA GLY A 78 -15.38 -7.98 -15.37
C GLY A 78 -16.43 -8.64 -14.46
N VAL A 79 -16.56 -8.17 -13.22
CA VAL A 79 -17.55 -8.64 -12.25
C VAL A 79 -18.78 -7.74 -12.30
N VAL A 80 -19.96 -8.34 -12.36
CA VAL A 80 -21.23 -7.62 -12.49
C VAL A 80 -21.61 -7.01 -11.14
N SER A 81 -21.26 -5.74 -10.89
CA SER A 81 -21.80 -5.03 -9.73
C SER A 81 -23.29 -4.77 -9.93
N THR A 82 -24.15 -5.64 -9.42
CA THR A 82 -25.61 -5.44 -9.39
C THR A 82 -26.06 -4.36 -8.39
N LYS A 83 -25.14 -3.54 -7.89
CA LYS A 83 -25.43 -2.37 -7.07
C LYS A 83 -24.70 -1.14 -7.61
N THR A 84 -25.42 -0.34 -8.40
CA THR A 84 -25.12 1.07 -8.61
C THR A 84 -25.21 1.78 -7.27
N ALA A 85 -24.13 1.74 -6.48
CA ALA A 85 -23.93 2.70 -5.42
C ALA A 85 -23.41 3.98 -6.07
N ALA A 86 -24.25 5.01 -6.12
CA ALA A 86 -23.82 6.37 -6.41
C ALA A 86 -22.62 6.74 -5.51
N PRO A 87 -21.66 7.56 -5.96
CA PRO A 87 -20.53 7.98 -5.15
C PRO A 87 -20.96 9.04 -4.13
N SER A 88 -21.81 8.67 -3.19
CA SER A 88 -22.31 9.52 -2.11
C SER A 88 -22.45 8.72 -0.82
N SER A 89 -21.34 8.17 -0.35
CA SER A 89 -21.06 7.89 1.05
C SER A 89 -19.54 7.82 1.19
N PRO A 90 -18.94 8.32 2.30
CA PRO A 90 -17.54 8.05 2.59
C PRO A 90 -17.37 6.54 2.56
N ALA A 91 -16.40 6.06 1.78
CA ALA A 91 -16.08 4.65 1.72
C ALA A 91 -15.91 4.11 3.15
N PRO A 92 -16.48 2.94 3.48
CA PRO A 92 -16.06 2.22 4.68
C PRO A 92 -14.53 2.13 4.63
N PRO A 93 -13.83 2.36 5.76
CA PRO A 93 -12.38 2.34 5.76
C PRO A 93 -11.90 1.02 5.13
N ALA A 94 -10.84 1.07 4.33
CA ALA A 94 -10.01 -0.12 4.17
C ALA A 94 -9.79 -0.65 5.58
N ASP A 95 -10.17 -1.89 5.86
CA ASP A 95 -10.01 -2.46 7.21
C ASP A 95 -8.59 -2.12 7.67
N SER A 96 -8.43 -1.61 8.88
CA SER A 96 -7.13 -1.15 9.40
C SER A 96 -6.04 -2.22 9.33
N ASP A 97 -6.44 -3.48 9.11
CA ASP A 97 -5.57 -4.62 8.88
C ASP A 97 -5.06 -4.74 7.43
N THR A 98 -5.73 -4.17 6.43
CA THR A 98 -5.37 -4.34 5.01
C THR A 98 -3.97 -3.82 4.70
N TRP A 99 -3.66 -2.59 5.14
CA TRP A 99 -2.33 -2.03 4.92
C TRP A 99 -1.27 -2.74 5.79
N ARG A 100 -1.63 -3.22 6.99
CA ARG A 100 -0.75 -4.05 7.83
C ARG A 100 -0.43 -5.38 7.15
N ARG A 101 -1.41 -6.02 6.50
CA ARG A 101 -1.22 -7.25 5.72
C ARG A 101 -0.26 -7.04 4.55
N LEU A 102 -0.44 -5.94 3.80
CA LEU A 102 0.48 -5.58 2.73
C LEU A 102 1.92 -5.38 3.26
N ARG A 103 2.08 -4.62 4.35
CA ARG A 103 3.38 -4.38 5.00
C ARG A 103 4.02 -5.66 5.56
N LYS A 104 3.25 -6.55 6.20
CA LYS A 104 3.75 -7.81 6.76
C LYS A 104 4.38 -8.69 5.68
N SER A 105 3.82 -8.68 4.47
CA SER A 105 4.37 -9.44 3.35
C SER A 105 5.78 -9.00 2.94
N ASP A 106 6.16 -7.75 3.26
CA ASP A 106 7.52 -7.24 3.08
C ASP A 106 8.46 -7.69 4.20
N GLN A 107 7.98 -7.71 5.45
CA GLN A 107 8.76 -8.18 6.61
C GLN A 107 9.14 -9.66 6.47
N GLU A 108 8.17 -10.51 6.12
CA GLU A 108 8.41 -11.94 5.87
C GLU A 108 9.43 -12.16 4.73
N PHE A 109 9.44 -11.28 3.73
CA PHE A 109 10.44 -11.30 2.68
C PHE A 109 11.83 -10.95 3.20
N LEU A 110 11.99 -9.88 3.98
CA LEU A 110 13.27 -9.48 4.56
C LEU A 110 13.87 -10.57 5.45
N GLU A 111 13.04 -11.20 6.28
CA GLU A 111 13.44 -12.35 7.09
C GLU A 111 13.94 -13.52 6.23
N ASN A 112 13.21 -13.85 5.16
CA ASN A 112 13.63 -14.91 4.25
C ASN A 112 14.93 -14.58 3.51
N LEU A 113 15.20 -13.30 3.20
CA LEU A 113 16.49 -12.88 2.63
C LEU A 113 17.65 -13.08 3.59
N LYS A 114 17.46 -12.70 4.86
CA LYS A 114 18.44 -12.87 5.92
C LYS A 114 18.74 -14.35 6.18
N ALA A 115 17.70 -15.18 6.23
CA ALA A 115 17.83 -16.63 6.40
C ALA A 115 18.51 -17.33 5.21
N LYS A 116 18.33 -16.81 3.99
CA LYS A 116 18.89 -17.40 2.75
C LYS A 116 20.22 -16.77 2.31
N SER A 117 20.69 -15.73 3.01
CA SER A 117 22.02 -15.18 2.79
C SER A 117 23.08 -16.18 3.29
N PRO A 118 24.04 -16.62 2.46
CA PRO A 118 25.13 -17.44 2.95
C PRO A 118 25.89 -16.68 4.04
N PRO A 119 26.39 -17.35 5.10
CA PRO A 119 27.22 -16.68 6.09
C PRO A 119 28.39 -16.01 5.36
N ALA A 120 28.60 -14.72 5.63
CA ALA A 120 29.68 -13.93 5.03
C ALA A 120 30.99 -14.75 5.09
N PRO A 121 31.77 -14.85 3.99
CA PRO A 121 33.05 -15.52 4.06
C PRO A 121 33.87 -14.77 5.10
N THR A 122 34.16 -15.46 6.20
CA THR A 122 35.08 -14.96 7.22
C THR A 122 36.41 -14.77 6.49
N ALA A 123 36.77 -13.52 6.24
CA ALA A 123 38.01 -13.17 5.56
C ALA A 123 39.19 -13.60 6.42
N THR A 124 39.61 -14.85 6.29
CA THR A 124 40.97 -15.29 6.54
C THR A 124 41.59 -15.50 5.17
N ALA A 125 42.12 -14.42 4.58
CA ALA A 125 42.99 -14.53 3.42
C ALA A 125 44.42 -14.19 3.88
N PRO A 126 45.41 -15.10 3.76
CA PRO A 126 46.80 -14.71 3.77
C PRO A 126 47.08 -13.96 2.46
N ALA A 127 47.85 -12.89 2.56
CA ALA A 127 48.31 -12.11 1.43
C ALA A 127 49.14 -12.97 0.46
N VAL A 128 48.75 -13.02 -0.81
CA VAL A 128 49.69 -13.25 -1.91
C VAL A 128 49.21 -12.53 -3.16
N ALA A 129 50.11 -11.72 -3.69
CA ALA A 129 49.96 -10.95 -4.92
C ALA A 129 49.70 -11.87 -6.13
N SER A 130 48.89 -11.40 -7.08
CA SER A 130 48.99 -11.83 -8.48
C SER A 130 48.47 -10.72 -9.39
N THR A 131 49.32 -10.41 -10.36
CA THR A 131 49.24 -9.39 -11.39
C THR A 131 48.52 -9.92 -12.65
N SER A 132 47.81 -8.99 -13.34
CA SER A 132 47.47 -8.98 -14.78
C SER A 132 46.23 -9.79 -15.27
N PRO A 133 45.71 -9.56 -16.51
CA PRO A 133 44.97 -8.37 -16.97
C PRO A 133 43.61 -8.73 -17.67
N LEU A 134 42.89 -7.71 -18.19
CA LEU A 134 41.56 -7.76 -18.82
C LEU A 134 41.34 -8.87 -19.88
N THR A 135 40.15 -9.51 -19.85
CA THR A 135 39.17 -9.73 -20.97
C THR A 135 38.20 -10.85 -20.58
N THR A 136 36.87 -10.66 -20.73
CA THR A 136 35.88 -11.65 -21.28
C THR A 136 34.41 -11.34 -20.90
N ALA A 137 33.55 -11.32 -21.93
CA ALA A 137 32.10 -11.61 -21.99
C ALA A 137 31.06 -10.73 -21.25
N PRO A 138 29.84 -10.54 -21.82
CA PRO A 138 28.74 -9.92 -21.10
C PRO A 138 28.30 -10.90 -20.00
N ALA A 139 28.51 -10.51 -18.75
CA ALA A 139 28.10 -11.30 -17.60
C ALA A 139 26.59 -11.57 -17.67
N ALA A 140 26.24 -12.85 -17.76
CA ALA A 140 24.95 -13.35 -17.29
C ALA A 140 24.77 -12.93 -15.82
N PRO A 141 23.53 -12.76 -15.33
CA PRO A 141 23.28 -12.27 -13.98
C PRO A 141 23.57 -13.37 -12.94
N ASP A 142 24.85 -13.64 -12.68
CA ASP A 142 25.31 -14.62 -11.69
C ASP A 142 25.39 -14.04 -10.26
N SER A 143 24.64 -12.98 -9.98
CA SER A 143 24.46 -12.53 -8.60
C SER A 143 23.07 -12.91 -8.09
N PRO A 144 22.96 -13.73 -7.03
CA PRO A 144 21.71 -13.96 -6.30
C PRO A 144 21.05 -12.64 -5.87
N TYR A 145 21.82 -11.55 -5.75
CA TYR A 145 21.34 -10.22 -5.39
C TYR A 145 20.40 -9.63 -6.44
N GLU A 146 20.70 -9.77 -7.74
CA GLU A 146 19.92 -9.18 -8.83
C GLU A 146 18.58 -9.92 -9.05
N ALA A 147 18.57 -11.25 -8.98
CA ALA A 147 17.34 -12.04 -9.08
C ALA A 147 16.39 -11.82 -7.87
N THR A 148 16.96 -11.52 -6.70
CA THR A 148 16.23 -11.16 -5.47
C THR A 148 15.53 -9.79 -5.59
N LEU A 149 16.07 -8.88 -6.40
CA LEU A 149 15.52 -7.54 -6.62
C LEU A 149 14.31 -7.50 -7.57
N VAL A 150 14.11 -8.50 -8.44
CA VAL A 150 12.97 -8.51 -9.36
C VAL A 150 11.64 -8.78 -8.63
N LEU A 151 11.67 -9.55 -7.53
CA LEU A 151 10.53 -9.68 -6.60
C LEU A 151 10.45 -8.51 -5.59
N SER A 152 11.52 -7.72 -5.39
CA SER A 152 11.51 -6.58 -4.47
C SER A 152 10.74 -5.37 -5.00
N LYS A 153 10.64 -5.19 -6.34
CA LYS A 153 9.86 -4.10 -6.92
C LYS A 153 8.36 -4.26 -6.69
N GLU A 154 7.85 -5.49 -6.73
CA GLU A 154 6.45 -5.79 -6.45
C GLU A 154 6.16 -5.69 -4.94
N ARG A 155 7.09 -6.10 -4.09
CA ARG A 155 7.06 -5.85 -2.64
C ARG A 155 7.07 -4.36 -2.30
N LEU A 156 7.95 -3.58 -2.90
CA LEU A 156 7.97 -2.12 -2.69
C LEU A 156 6.73 -1.43 -3.26
N ARG A 157 6.06 -2.01 -4.26
CA ARG A 157 4.73 -1.57 -4.68
C ARG A 157 3.67 -1.87 -3.62
N ASP A 158 3.72 -3.04 -2.99
CA ASP A 158 2.86 -3.38 -1.85
C ASP A 158 3.13 -2.45 -0.67
N TYR A 159 4.39 -2.16 -0.35
CA TYR A 159 4.80 -1.17 0.66
C TYR A 159 4.21 0.22 0.37
N VAL A 160 4.34 0.71 -0.87
CA VAL A 160 3.76 1.99 -1.30
C VAL A 160 2.23 1.95 -1.22
N GLY A 161 1.61 0.84 -1.61
CA GLY A 161 0.17 0.62 -1.47
C GLY A 161 -0.30 0.68 -0.03
N ALA A 162 0.41 -0.02 0.86
CA ALA A 162 0.18 -0.02 2.30
C ALA A 162 0.30 1.39 2.87
N PHE A 163 1.36 2.12 2.51
CA PHE A 163 1.59 3.49 2.94
C PHE A 163 0.46 4.43 2.51
N VAL A 164 0.01 4.33 1.24
CA VAL A 164 -1.12 5.14 0.74
C VAL A 164 -2.43 4.79 1.45
N LEU A 165 -2.71 3.51 1.68
CA LEU A 165 -3.90 3.08 2.42
C LEU A 165 -3.88 3.52 3.88
N ALA A 166 -2.72 3.45 4.54
CA ALA A 166 -2.56 3.91 5.92
C ALA A 166 -2.83 5.41 6.04
N GLY A 167 -2.49 6.21 5.02
CA GLY A 167 -2.85 7.63 4.96
C GLY A 167 -4.36 7.88 4.77
N LEU A 168 -5.10 6.91 4.24
CA LEU A 168 -6.57 6.95 4.09
C LEU A 168 -7.31 6.39 5.31
N ASP A 169 -6.60 5.75 6.24
CA ASP A 169 -7.19 5.15 7.44
C ASP A 169 -7.88 6.20 8.31
N THR A 170 -8.97 5.77 8.96
CA THR A 170 -9.72 6.56 9.94
C THR A 170 -8.99 6.69 11.28
N GLN A 171 -8.14 5.71 11.62
CA GLN A 171 -7.24 5.77 12.76
C GLN A 171 -6.10 6.72 12.41
N ILE A 172 -6.25 7.96 12.89
CA ILE A 172 -5.28 8.99 12.57
C ILE A 172 -3.92 8.63 13.16
N GLY A 173 -2.93 8.47 12.27
CA GLY A 173 -1.58 8.05 12.64
C GLY A 173 -1.21 6.63 12.20
N ALA A 174 -2.07 5.89 11.50
CA ALA A 174 -1.68 4.62 10.87
C ALA A 174 -0.45 4.79 9.94
N GLU A 175 -0.44 5.87 9.13
CA GLU A 175 0.73 6.24 8.31
C GLU A 175 1.98 6.51 9.16
N LEU A 176 1.84 6.88 10.43
CA LEU A 176 2.96 7.13 11.34
C LEU A 176 3.80 5.88 11.62
N GLU A 177 3.23 4.68 11.48
CA GLU A 177 3.94 3.41 11.66
C GLU A 177 4.98 3.15 10.57
N PHE A 178 4.88 3.86 9.45
CA PHE A 178 5.87 3.78 8.38
C PHE A 178 7.09 4.64 8.66
N PHE A 179 7.00 5.63 9.54
CA PHE A 179 8.07 6.58 9.80
C PHE A 179 8.99 6.12 10.92
N GLY A 180 10.30 6.26 10.72
CA GLY A 180 11.28 6.11 11.79
C GLY A 180 11.24 7.26 12.79
N ASP A 181 11.98 7.14 13.89
CA ASP A 181 11.90 8.09 15.02
C ASP A 181 12.24 9.53 14.66
N ARG A 182 13.17 9.69 13.72
CA ARG A 182 13.51 10.98 13.10
C ARG A 182 13.49 10.87 11.59
N VAL A 183 12.82 11.82 10.96
CA VAL A 183 12.58 11.79 9.52
C VAL A 183 12.97 13.13 8.93
N ASN A 184 13.72 13.11 7.83
CA ASN A 184 13.87 14.30 7.00
C ASN A 184 12.56 14.54 6.24
N TYR A 185 11.78 15.53 6.68
CA TYR A 185 10.37 15.70 6.33
C TYR A 185 10.17 16.95 5.48
N TYR A 186 9.98 16.73 4.17
CA TYR A 186 9.80 17.78 3.16
C TYR A 186 10.90 18.87 3.28
N ASP A 187 10.52 20.14 3.26
CA ASP A 187 11.44 21.27 3.39
C ASP A 187 11.76 21.64 4.86
N GLU A 188 11.26 20.87 5.84
CA GLU A 188 11.42 21.17 7.27
C GLU A 188 12.66 20.54 7.90
N GLY A 189 13.34 19.64 7.18
CA GLY A 189 14.51 18.93 7.68
C GLY A 189 14.14 17.82 8.69
N MET A 190 15.04 17.55 9.63
CA MET A 190 14.90 16.41 10.56
C MET A 190 13.89 16.68 11.69
N VAL A 191 12.70 16.10 11.56
CA VAL A 191 11.61 16.22 12.54
C VAL A 191 11.38 14.91 13.30
N ALA A 192 10.78 15.02 14.49
CA ALA A 192 10.37 13.86 15.28
C ALA A 192 9.00 13.35 14.83
N ARG A 193 8.74 12.05 15.01
CA ARG A 193 7.44 11.39 14.72
C ARG A 193 6.24 12.14 15.29
N GLU A 194 6.38 12.68 16.49
CA GLU A 194 5.29 13.39 17.16
C GLU A 194 4.86 14.68 16.43
N LYS A 195 5.78 15.34 15.70
CA LYS A 195 5.41 16.44 14.81
C LYS A 195 4.66 15.91 13.59
N ILE A 196 5.16 14.86 12.95
CA ILE A 196 4.52 14.21 11.78
C ILE A 196 3.09 13.79 12.12
N ARG A 197 2.88 13.21 13.32
CA ARG A 197 1.55 12.84 13.82
C ARG A 197 0.58 14.01 13.83
N ARG A 198 1.01 15.18 14.33
CA ARG A 198 0.19 16.39 14.35
C ARG A 198 -0.10 16.90 12.94
N ASP A 199 0.90 16.90 12.06
CA ASP A 199 0.72 17.34 10.68
C ASP A 199 -0.27 16.43 9.92
N LEU A 200 -0.16 15.11 10.09
CA LEU A 200 -1.11 14.14 9.53
C LEU A 200 -2.53 14.36 10.07
N GLN A 201 -2.68 14.66 11.37
CA GLN A 201 -3.97 15.03 11.98
C GLN A 201 -4.56 16.29 11.34
N THR A 202 -3.78 17.36 11.25
CA THR A 202 -4.22 18.60 10.61
C THR A 202 -4.59 18.39 9.15
N TYR A 203 -3.80 17.59 8.41
CA TYR A 203 -4.07 17.28 7.02
C TYR A 203 -5.38 16.48 6.84
N ALA A 204 -5.61 15.45 7.66
CA ALA A 204 -6.84 14.65 7.63
C ALA A 204 -8.10 15.49 7.97
N GLN A 205 -8.00 16.39 8.94
CA GLN A 205 -9.09 17.33 9.28
C GLN A 205 -9.35 18.34 8.16
N ARG A 206 -8.28 18.84 7.54
CA ARG A 206 -8.37 19.79 6.42
C ARG A 206 -8.98 19.14 5.17
N TRP A 207 -8.69 17.87 4.93
CA TRP A 207 -9.15 17.12 3.77
C TRP A 207 -9.78 15.79 4.21
N PRO A 208 -11.05 15.77 4.63
CA PRO A 208 -11.71 14.56 5.09
C PRO A 208 -11.96 13.56 3.96
N SER A 209 -12.21 14.05 2.74
CA SER A 209 -12.37 13.19 1.55
C SER A 209 -11.09 13.20 0.73
N ARG A 210 -10.39 12.08 0.73
CA ARG A 210 -9.08 11.91 0.07
C ARG A 210 -9.14 10.69 -0.84
N ARG A 211 -8.64 10.85 -2.05
CA ARG A 211 -8.53 9.76 -3.03
C ARG A 211 -7.18 9.85 -3.70
N PHE A 212 -6.54 8.70 -3.85
CA PHE A 212 -5.21 8.59 -4.41
C PHE A 212 -5.18 7.55 -5.52
N TRP A 213 -4.32 7.79 -6.51
CA TRP A 213 -4.02 6.88 -7.60
C TRP A 213 -2.51 6.86 -7.81
N LEU A 214 -1.94 5.68 -7.98
CA LEU A 214 -0.57 5.56 -8.46
C LEU A 214 -0.58 5.83 -9.97
N ALA A 215 -0.08 6.99 -10.38
CA ALA A 215 -0.24 7.50 -11.74
C ALA A 215 0.91 7.08 -12.69
N GLY A 216 1.59 5.99 -12.38
CA GLY A 216 2.76 5.53 -13.11
C GLY A 216 3.58 4.50 -12.32
N GLU A 217 4.83 4.35 -12.71
CA GLU A 217 5.70 3.32 -12.16
C GLU A 217 6.34 3.72 -10.82
N VAL A 218 6.47 2.74 -9.91
CA VAL A 218 7.33 2.87 -8.73
C VAL A 218 8.76 2.57 -9.15
N ARG A 219 9.63 3.57 -9.04
CA ARG A 219 11.07 3.47 -9.31
C ARG A 219 11.81 3.28 -8.00
N VAL A 220 12.75 2.34 -7.99
CA VAL A 220 13.55 2.00 -6.82
C VAL A 220 15.01 2.18 -7.18
N LYS A 221 15.76 2.83 -6.31
CA LYS A 221 17.21 2.99 -6.42
C LYS A 221 17.84 2.58 -5.09
N PRO A 222 18.68 1.53 -5.07
CA PRO A 222 19.51 1.24 -3.90
C PRO A 222 20.37 2.45 -3.53
N GLN A 223 20.58 2.65 -2.24
CA GLN A 223 21.45 3.66 -1.65
C GLN A 223 22.48 2.96 -0.76
N ALA A 224 23.52 3.69 -0.33
CA ALA A 224 24.45 3.21 0.68
C ALA A 224 23.74 2.92 2.00
N ASP A 225 24.41 2.18 2.90
CA ASP A 225 23.98 1.97 4.29
C ASP A 225 22.60 1.31 4.45
N SER A 226 22.30 0.29 3.63
CA SER A 226 21.03 -0.45 3.68
C SER A 226 19.79 0.41 3.48
N ARG A 227 19.91 1.47 2.67
CA ARG A 227 18.81 2.37 2.30
C ARG A 227 18.32 2.15 0.88
N LEU A 228 17.05 2.47 0.67
CA LEU A 228 16.37 2.38 -0.63
C LEU A 228 15.65 3.69 -0.91
N SER A 229 15.91 4.30 -2.05
CA SER A 229 15.14 5.44 -2.54
C SER A 229 14.00 4.94 -3.43
N VAL A 230 12.76 5.23 -3.03
CA VAL A 230 11.54 4.83 -3.73
C VAL A 230 10.83 6.08 -4.23
N THR A 231 10.74 6.24 -5.55
CA THR A 231 10.11 7.40 -6.20
C THR A 231 8.90 6.95 -7.02
N PHE A 232 7.76 7.61 -6.83
CA PHE A 232 6.54 7.28 -7.56
C PHE A 232 5.63 8.49 -7.80
N PRO A 233 4.93 8.55 -8.95
CA PRO A 233 3.94 9.58 -9.21
C PRO A 233 2.62 9.24 -8.51
N LEU A 234 2.14 10.17 -7.69
CA LEU A 234 0.88 10.08 -6.97
C LEU A 234 -0.07 11.15 -7.49
N ARG A 235 -1.22 10.73 -8.02
CA ARG A 235 -2.34 11.63 -8.31
C ARG A 235 -3.25 11.68 -7.09
N TYR A 236 -3.78 12.85 -6.79
CA TYR A 236 -4.72 13.05 -5.69
C TYR A 236 -5.97 13.83 -6.10
N ASP A 237 -7.06 13.57 -5.39
CA ASP A 237 -8.29 14.37 -5.36
C ASP A 237 -8.69 14.52 -3.89
N LEU A 238 -8.64 15.75 -3.39
CA LEU A 238 -8.93 16.13 -2.01
C LEU A 238 -10.17 17.01 -2.01
N ARG A 239 -11.08 16.75 -1.07
CA ARG A 239 -12.32 17.52 -0.92
C ARG A 239 -12.62 17.82 0.55
N ASN A 240 -13.15 19.02 0.77
CA ASN A 240 -13.72 19.45 2.04
C ASN A 240 -14.90 20.39 1.74
N GLY A 241 -16.13 19.84 1.73
CA GLY A 241 -17.31 20.57 1.28
C GLY A 241 -17.17 21.04 -0.17
N THR A 242 -17.30 22.35 -0.39
CA THR A 242 -17.11 22.99 -1.71
C THR A 242 -15.64 23.15 -2.11
N LYS A 243 -14.70 23.05 -1.16
CA LYS A 243 -13.27 23.15 -1.45
C LYS A 243 -12.79 21.85 -2.08
N ARG A 244 -12.06 21.98 -3.20
CA ARG A 244 -11.43 20.86 -3.89
C ARG A 244 -9.99 21.21 -4.24
N SER A 245 -9.10 20.24 -4.10
CA SER A 245 -7.73 20.31 -4.59
C SER A 245 -7.41 19.00 -5.29
N SER A 246 -6.92 19.06 -6.51
CA SER A 246 -6.52 17.88 -7.27
C SER A 246 -5.26 18.17 -8.04
N GLY A 247 -4.42 17.16 -8.23
CA GLY A 247 -3.14 17.33 -8.90
C GLY A 247 -2.37 16.03 -8.99
N ARG A 248 -1.11 16.16 -9.40
CA ARG A 248 -0.14 15.07 -9.43
C ARG A 248 1.16 15.55 -8.80
N VAL A 249 1.71 14.73 -7.92
CA VAL A 249 3.02 14.93 -7.31
C VAL A 249 3.89 13.72 -7.59
N THR A 250 5.19 13.91 -7.52
CA THR A 250 6.17 12.84 -7.45
C THR A 250 6.63 12.75 -6.02
N LYS A 251 6.30 11.64 -5.34
CA LYS A 251 6.70 11.40 -3.96
C LYS A 251 7.99 10.58 -3.97
N THR A 252 8.94 10.95 -3.12
CA THR A 252 10.19 10.23 -2.92
C THR A 252 10.31 9.86 -1.45
N LEU A 253 10.46 8.57 -1.18
CA LEU A 253 10.68 8.01 0.14
C LEU A 253 12.10 7.47 0.20
N LEU A 254 12.86 7.84 1.23
CA LEU A 254 14.08 7.14 1.60
C LEU A 254 13.72 6.16 2.70
N LEU A 255 13.81 4.87 2.37
CA LEU A 255 13.57 3.77 3.29
C LEU A 255 14.90 3.30 3.86
N GLU A 256 14.90 2.94 5.12
CA GLU A 256 16.01 2.29 5.81
C GLU A 256 15.54 0.92 6.30
N VAL A 257 16.35 -0.11 6.06
CA VAL A 257 16.10 -1.45 6.59
C VAL A 257 16.51 -1.45 8.06
N MET A 258 15.54 -1.59 8.97
CA MET A 258 15.76 -1.64 10.42
C MET A 258 15.35 -3.00 10.96
N GLY A 259 16.33 -3.89 11.13
CA GLY A 259 16.07 -5.30 11.44
C GLY A 259 15.27 -5.93 10.31
N ASP A 260 14.03 -6.27 10.61
CA ASP A 260 13.15 -7.03 9.71
C ASP A 260 12.00 -6.15 9.18
N ASP A 261 12.16 -4.83 9.27
CA ASP A 261 11.17 -3.83 8.88
C ASP A 261 11.77 -2.71 8.01
N LEU A 262 10.92 -2.03 7.24
CA LEU A 262 11.29 -0.86 6.45
C LEU A 262 10.72 0.41 7.07
N GLN A 263 11.57 1.37 7.38
CA GLN A 263 11.17 2.65 7.94
C GLN A 263 11.49 3.80 7.00
N ILE A 264 10.56 4.73 6.85
CA ILE A 264 10.74 5.99 6.12
C ILE A 264 11.57 6.91 7.01
N VAL A 265 12.80 7.19 6.56
CA VAL A 265 13.74 8.12 7.22
C VAL A 265 13.87 9.43 6.47
N ALA A 266 13.37 9.51 5.24
CA ALA A 266 13.10 10.78 4.57
C ALA A 266 11.86 10.69 3.67
N VAL A 267 11.08 11.76 3.62
CA VAL A 267 9.96 11.92 2.69
C VAL A 267 10.05 13.28 2.03
N ASN A 268 9.89 13.31 0.71
CA ASN A 268 9.79 14.55 -0.05
C ASN A 268 8.73 14.42 -1.15
N GLU A 269 8.17 15.55 -1.57
CA GLU A 269 7.26 15.62 -2.71
C GLU A 269 7.62 16.78 -3.64
N GLN A 270 7.43 16.56 -4.93
CA GLN A 270 7.61 17.58 -5.94
C GLN A 270 6.37 17.61 -6.84
N LYS A 271 5.90 18.80 -7.23
CA LYS A 271 4.84 18.89 -8.24
C LYS A 271 5.33 18.24 -9.53
N ALA A 272 4.53 17.35 -10.11
CA ALA A 272 4.86 16.79 -11.42
C ALA A 272 4.90 17.94 -12.44
N ARG A 273 6.01 18.08 -13.17
CA ARG A 273 6.15 19.05 -14.28
C ARG A 273 5.24 18.68 -15.44
#